data_AF-A0A5C9ETY4-F1
#
_entry.id   AF-A0A5C9ETY4-F1
#
_cell.length_a   1.000
_cell.length_b   1.000
_cell.length_c   1.000
_cell.angle_alpha   90.00
_cell.angle_beta   90.00
_cell.angle_gamma   90.00
#
_symmetry.space_group_name_H-M   'P 1'
#
loop_
_entity.id
_entity.type
_entity.pdbx_description
1 polymer ?
#
loop_
_entity_poly.entity_id
_entity_poly.type
_entity_poly.pdbx_seq_one_letter_code
_entity_poly.pdbx_strand_id
1 'polypeptide(L)'
;MNNQESLAPYLSIRQIFSERTMRDLILFVSLFLFTISQEWNNFLLLLFPLMTFLIGFFFRLVDENKWRTKFQDSPVSYSPLGSERKHANRFIFSALLLQIFLFWIGAESLYHPQLIDNYSVFFVILFIFIYNFTFFWIFIDIWKYCQIKVEIERGTEELTRKVEVYDNLIEFLDINFFKHITYISLYSFLALTFLNLILTLFTYFGGMPGFSYDLPGSGLESSPPLYLHYFVFLILIASPFITVLLLYLVYRNINQIKPDKLFELLDKVPKNLRLLILEQLRMLNKKLLKESNLE
;
A
#
# COMPACT_ATOMS: atom_id res chain seq x y z
N MET A 1 40.65 2.05 -11.67
CA MET A 1 40.52 3.46 -12.09
C MET A 1 39.26 4.01 -11.47
N ASN A 2 39.41 5.09 -10.71
CA ASN A 2 38.36 5.83 -10.03
C ASN A 2 37.22 6.19 -10.97
N ASN A 3 36.01 5.70 -10.67
CA ASN A 3 34.81 6.50 -10.88
C ASN A 3 34.32 6.87 -9.48
N GLN A 4 34.81 8.01 -9.00
CA GLN A 4 34.08 8.83 -8.05
C GLN A 4 32.77 9.21 -8.75
N GLU A 5 31.72 8.39 -8.62
CA GLU A 5 30.37 8.88 -8.83
C GLU A 5 30.14 9.92 -7.76
N SER A 6 30.24 11.17 -8.20
CA SER A 6 29.96 12.36 -7.43
C SER A 6 28.70 12.19 -6.59
N LEU A 7 28.83 12.47 -5.30
CA LEU A 7 27.76 12.86 -4.37
C LEU A 7 26.98 14.07 -4.92
N ALA A 8 26.25 13.90 -6.01
CA ALA A 8 25.31 14.89 -6.49
C ALA A 8 24.08 14.82 -5.56
N PRO A 9 23.74 15.89 -4.82
CA PRO A 9 22.59 15.90 -3.92
C PRO A 9 21.24 15.92 -4.67
N TYR A 10 21.26 15.86 -6.01
CA TYR A 10 20.10 15.96 -6.87
C TYR A 10 19.86 14.66 -7.62
N LEU A 11 18.61 14.21 -7.55
CA LEU A 11 18.16 12.99 -8.19
C LEU A 11 17.94 13.22 -9.68
N SER A 12 18.54 12.39 -10.52
CA SER A 12 18.09 12.32 -11.92
C SER A 12 16.71 11.65 -11.97
N ILE A 13 15.82 12.16 -12.83
CA ILE A 13 14.48 11.61 -13.05
C ILE A 13 14.56 10.10 -13.34
N ARG A 14 15.60 9.67 -14.06
CA ARG A 14 15.87 8.27 -14.42
C ARG A 14 16.18 7.37 -13.22
N GLN A 15 16.67 7.92 -12.10
CA GLN A 15 16.92 7.19 -10.86
C GLN A 15 15.71 7.11 -9.93
N ILE A 16 14.67 7.92 -10.17
CA ILE A 16 13.40 7.89 -9.42
C ILE A 16 12.39 6.97 -10.10
N PHE A 17 12.38 6.96 -11.43
CA PHE A 17 11.42 6.22 -12.24
C PHE A 17 12.08 4.98 -12.87
N SER A 18 11.91 3.81 -12.25
CA SER A 18 12.26 2.57 -12.93
C SER A 18 11.30 2.26 -14.08
N GLU A 19 11.68 1.34 -14.96
CA GLU A 19 10.81 0.79 -16.01
C GLU A 19 9.45 0.33 -15.45
N ARG A 20 9.43 -0.25 -14.25
CA ARG A 20 8.19 -0.73 -13.61
C ARG A 20 7.29 0.44 -13.22
N THR A 21 7.83 1.49 -12.60
CA THR A 21 7.08 2.70 -12.26
C THR A 21 6.53 3.37 -13.51
N MET A 22 7.34 3.50 -14.58
CA MET A 22 6.89 4.08 -15.84
C MET A 22 5.79 3.24 -16.49
N ARG A 23 5.94 1.91 -16.53
CA ARG A 23 4.92 1.00 -17.04
C ARG A 23 3.60 1.16 -16.27
N ASP A 24 3.65 1.11 -14.94
CA ASP A 24 2.46 1.21 -14.10
C ASP A 24 1.74 2.57 -14.29
N LEU A 25 2.52 3.65 -14.42
CA LEU A 25 2.01 4.99 -14.72
C LEU A 25 1.37 5.07 -16.11
N ILE A 26 2.06 4.60 -17.15
CA ILE A 26 1.56 4.63 -18.53
C ILE A 26 0.27 3.82 -18.64
N LEU A 27 0.23 2.62 -18.05
CA LEU A 27 -0.97 1.77 -18.07
C LEU A 27 -2.16 2.45 -17.39
N PHE A 28 -1.95 2.99 -16.18
CA PHE A 28 -3.01 3.67 -15.44
C PHE A 28 -3.51 4.91 -16.19
N VAL A 29 -2.60 5.78 -16.65
CA VAL A 29 -2.95 7.01 -17.36
C VAL A 29 -3.65 6.70 -18.69
N SER A 30 -3.21 5.70 -19.43
CA SER A 30 -3.85 5.33 -20.70
C SER A 30 -5.30 4.88 -20.49
N LEU A 31 -5.54 3.98 -19.52
CA LEU A 31 -6.90 3.55 -19.17
C LEU A 31 -7.74 4.71 -18.62
N PHE A 32 -7.16 5.58 -17.80
CA PHE A 32 -7.83 6.75 -17.25
C PHE A 32 -8.29 7.71 -18.36
N LEU A 33 -7.44 7.96 -19.36
CA LEU A 33 -7.79 8.77 -20.53
C LEU A 33 -8.90 8.13 -21.36
N PHE A 34 -8.85 6.80 -21.57
CA PHE A 34 -9.92 6.09 -22.28
C PHE A 34 -11.26 6.16 -21.53
N THR A 35 -11.25 6.11 -20.20
CA THR A 35 -12.47 6.30 -19.42
C THR A 35 -12.98 7.73 -19.57
N ILE A 36 -12.14 8.75 -19.40
CA ILE A 36 -12.57 10.15 -19.53
C ILE A 36 -13.08 10.48 -20.94
N SER A 37 -12.52 9.87 -22.00
CA SER A 37 -12.99 10.09 -23.36
C SER A 37 -14.41 9.60 -23.63
N GLN A 38 -15.02 8.86 -22.69
CA GLN A 38 -16.44 8.50 -22.73
C GLN A 38 -17.36 9.64 -22.26
N GLU A 39 -16.86 10.87 -22.06
CA GLU A 39 -17.69 12.04 -21.69
C GLU A 39 -18.41 11.92 -20.34
N TRP A 40 -17.69 11.48 -19.30
CA TRP A 40 -18.23 11.43 -17.93
C TRP A 40 -18.51 12.85 -17.40
N ASN A 41 -19.75 13.11 -16.97
CA ASN A 41 -20.17 14.40 -16.42
C ASN A 41 -19.64 14.67 -15.00
N ASN A 42 -19.25 13.61 -14.28
CA ASN A 42 -18.80 13.70 -12.90
C ASN A 42 -17.55 12.83 -12.69
N PHE A 43 -16.65 13.27 -11.81
CA PHE A 43 -15.39 12.60 -11.51
C PHE A 43 -15.42 11.77 -10.23
N LEU A 44 -16.52 11.74 -9.48
CA LEU A 44 -16.58 11.09 -8.17
C LEU A 44 -16.14 9.62 -8.23
N LEU A 45 -16.67 8.84 -9.18
CA LEU A 45 -16.31 7.43 -9.28
C LEU A 45 -14.85 7.24 -9.73
N LEU A 46 -14.30 8.18 -10.51
CA LEU A 46 -12.89 8.20 -10.91
C LEU A 46 -11.93 8.48 -9.73
N LEU A 47 -12.40 9.05 -8.62
CA LEU A 47 -11.58 9.24 -7.41
C LEU A 47 -11.19 7.91 -6.74
N PHE A 48 -12.01 6.86 -6.86
CA PHE A 48 -11.74 5.55 -6.28
C PHE A 48 -10.46 4.90 -6.86
N PRO A 49 -10.36 4.67 -8.19
CA PRO A 49 -9.13 4.14 -8.78
C PRO A 49 -7.97 5.12 -8.62
N LEU A 50 -8.19 6.43 -8.69
CA LEU A 50 -7.13 7.43 -8.51
C LEU A 50 -6.50 7.37 -7.12
N MET A 51 -7.30 7.39 -6.05
CA MET A 51 -6.80 7.30 -4.68
C MET A 51 -6.07 5.97 -4.44
N THR A 52 -6.62 4.88 -4.98
CA THR A 52 -6.01 3.54 -4.90
C THR A 52 -4.65 3.51 -5.61
N PHE A 53 -4.56 4.12 -6.80
CA PHE A 53 -3.33 4.23 -7.56
C PHE A 53 -2.29 5.09 -6.86
N LEU A 54 -2.66 6.26 -6.33
CA LEU A 54 -1.73 7.18 -5.65
C LEU A 54 -1.06 6.51 -4.44
N ILE A 55 -1.81 5.72 -3.67
CA ILE A 55 -1.26 4.95 -2.54
C ILE A 55 -0.34 3.84 -3.04
N GLY A 56 -0.74 3.11 -4.09
CA GLY A 56 0.12 2.09 -4.72
C GLY A 56 1.41 2.67 -5.28
N PHE A 57 1.32 3.84 -5.90
CA PHE A 57 2.45 4.59 -6.47
C PHE A 57 3.40 5.07 -5.38
N PHE A 58 2.87 5.55 -4.24
CA PHE A 58 3.68 5.85 -3.07
C PHE A 58 4.49 4.63 -2.61
N PHE A 59 3.88 3.46 -2.45
CA PHE A 59 4.60 2.24 -2.09
C PHE A 59 5.64 1.82 -3.13
N ARG A 60 5.34 2.00 -4.43
CA ARG A 60 6.29 1.72 -5.51
C ARG A 60 7.53 2.62 -5.40
N LEU A 61 7.33 3.91 -5.18
CA LEU A 61 8.44 4.86 -5.01
C LEU A 61 9.28 4.50 -3.77
N VAL A 62 8.66 4.11 -2.66
CA VAL A 62 9.40 3.66 -1.47
C VAL A 62 10.24 2.42 -1.78
N ASP A 63 9.66 1.42 -2.45
CA ASP A 63 10.36 0.18 -2.85
C ASP A 63 11.56 0.46 -3.75
N GLU A 64 11.38 1.29 -4.78
CA GLU A 64 12.44 1.60 -5.76
C GLU A 64 13.57 2.44 -5.18
N ASN A 65 13.32 3.19 -4.12
CA ASN A 65 14.34 3.97 -3.44
C ASN A 65 14.90 3.26 -2.19
N LYS A 66 14.44 2.04 -1.87
CA LYS A 66 14.87 1.27 -0.69
C LYS A 66 16.35 0.92 -0.71
N TRP A 67 16.96 0.77 -1.89
CA TRP A 67 18.41 0.56 -2.02
C TRP A 67 19.24 1.72 -1.46
N ARG A 68 18.68 2.92 -1.34
CA ARG A 68 19.38 4.07 -0.71
C ARG A 68 19.35 4.03 0.81
N THR A 69 18.34 3.37 1.37
CA THR A 69 18.24 3.13 2.82
C THR A 69 18.97 1.87 3.26
N LYS A 70 19.28 0.95 2.33
CA LYS A 70 20.25 -0.11 2.56
C LYS A 70 21.62 0.54 2.47
N PHE A 71 22.31 0.75 3.60
CA PHE A 71 23.72 1.13 3.54
C PHE A 71 24.45 0.09 2.68
N GLN A 72 25.39 0.50 1.83
CA GLN A 72 26.26 -0.45 1.15
C GLN A 72 26.92 -1.33 2.22
N ASP A 73 26.85 -2.65 2.06
CA ASP A 73 27.32 -3.64 3.03
C ASP A 73 26.65 -3.54 4.43
N SER A 74 25.42 -3.01 4.47
CA SER A 74 24.61 -2.97 5.70
C SER A 74 24.22 -4.36 6.13
N PRO A 75 24.63 -4.82 7.32
CA PRO A 75 24.11 -6.03 7.87
C PRO A 75 22.64 -5.86 8.29
N VAL A 76 22.09 -4.64 8.40
CA VAL A 76 20.69 -4.43 8.84
C VAL A 76 19.74 -4.26 7.65
N SER A 77 18.70 -5.08 7.61
CA SER A 77 17.54 -5.00 6.72
C SER A 77 16.32 -4.47 7.49
N TYR A 78 15.82 -3.29 7.10
CA TYR A 78 14.72 -2.58 7.76
C TYR A 78 13.49 -2.51 6.85
N SER A 79 12.38 -3.11 7.26
CA SER A 79 11.11 -3.13 6.51
C SER A 79 9.91 -2.91 7.44
N PRO A 80 9.67 -1.68 7.92
CA PRO A 80 8.67 -1.43 8.95
C PRO A 80 7.22 -1.42 8.42
N LEU A 81 7.04 -1.24 7.11
CA LEU A 81 5.72 -1.20 6.47
C LEU A 81 5.38 -2.49 5.70
N GLY A 82 6.18 -3.54 5.87
CA GLY A 82 5.99 -4.81 5.19
C GLY A 82 6.70 -4.86 3.84
N SER A 83 6.08 -5.50 2.85
CA SER A 83 6.65 -5.61 1.50
C SER A 83 6.05 -4.52 0.62
N GLU A 84 6.76 -3.40 0.52
CA GLU A 84 6.33 -2.23 -0.25
C GLU A 84 6.08 -2.61 -1.71
N ARG A 85 6.93 -3.46 -2.29
CA ARG A 85 6.71 -4.07 -3.62
C ARG A 85 5.35 -4.77 -3.75
N LYS A 86 4.97 -5.60 -2.78
CA LYS A 86 3.71 -6.35 -2.82
C LYS A 86 2.52 -5.44 -2.60
N HIS A 87 2.62 -4.50 -1.66
CA HIS A 87 1.58 -3.51 -1.40
C HIS A 87 1.33 -2.66 -2.66
N ALA A 88 2.39 -2.15 -3.29
CA ALA A 88 2.32 -1.44 -4.57
C ALA A 88 1.61 -2.27 -5.64
N ASN A 89 2.01 -3.53 -5.86
CA ASN A 89 1.39 -4.41 -6.85
C ASN A 89 -0.11 -4.62 -6.59
N ARG A 90 -0.52 -4.82 -5.34
CA ARG A 90 -1.93 -5.01 -4.97
C ARG A 90 -2.76 -3.76 -5.25
N PHE A 91 -2.29 -2.60 -4.80
CA PHE A 91 -2.97 -1.32 -5.04
C PHE A 91 -3.05 -1.00 -6.53
N ILE A 92 -1.97 -1.17 -7.28
CA ILE A 92 -1.96 -0.88 -8.73
C ILE A 92 -2.88 -1.84 -9.47
N PHE A 93 -2.85 -3.14 -9.15
CA PHE A 93 -3.80 -4.10 -9.71
C PHE A 93 -5.25 -3.71 -9.44
N SER A 94 -5.59 -3.38 -8.20
CA SER A 94 -6.94 -2.97 -7.84
C SER A 94 -7.36 -1.65 -8.49
N ALA A 95 -6.45 -0.69 -8.61
CA ALA A 95 -6.71 0.57 -9.29
C ALA A 95 -7.02 0.35 -10.78
N LEU A 96 -6.24 -0.50 -11.46
CA LEU A 96 -6.51 -0.88 -12.85
C LEU A 96 -7.83 -1.63 -12.97
N LEU A 97 -8.13 -2.55 -12.05
CA LEU A 97 -9.39 -3.28 -12.03
C LEU A 97 -10.58 -2.34 -11.86
N LEU A 98 -10.53 -1.42 -10.89
CA LEU A 98 -11.55 -0.39 -10.70
C LEU A 98 -11.71 0.48 -11.95
N GLN A 99 -10.60 0.87 -12.60
CA GLN A 99 -10.64 1.64 -13.85
C GLN A 99 -11.29 0.87 -15.00
N ILE A 100 -11.00 -0.43 -15.14
CA ILE A 100 -11.63 -1.30 -16.13
C ILE A 100 -13.14 -1.41 -15.87
N PHE A 101 -13.54 -1.56 -14.61
CA PHE A 101 -14.95 -1.58 -14.21
C PHE A 101 -15.67 -0.27 -14.58
N LEU A 102 -15.04 0.88 -14.35
CA LEU A 102 -15.58 2.17 -14.77
C LEU A 102 -15.68 2.29 -16.28
N PHE A 103 -14.60 1.98 -17.00
CA PHE A 103 -14.61 2.00 -18.44
C PHE A 103 -15.71 1.11 -19.01
N TRP A 104 -15.89 -0.09 -18.45
CA TRP A 104 -16.92 -1.03 -18.86
C TRP A 104 -18.33 -0.48 -18.63
N ILE A 105 -18.68 -0.05 -17.41
CA ILE A 105 -20.04 0.47 -17.16
C ILE A 105 -20.33 1.75 -17.97
N GLY A 106 -19.31 2.58 -18.20
CA GLY A 106 -19.42 3.75 -19.07
C GLY A 106 -19.72 3.36 -20.51
N ALA A 107 -19.00 2.38 -21.07
CA ALA A 107 -19.25 1.87 -22.41
C ALA A 107 -20.63 1.22 -22.53
N GLU A 108 -20.99 0.35 -21.58
CA GLU A 108 -22.31 -0.31 -21.57
C GLU A 108 -23.44 0.71 -21.48
N SER A 109 -23.25 1.83 -20.76
CA SER A 109 -24.26 2.88 -20.72
C SER A 109 -24.52 3.54 -22.07
N LEU A 110 -23.50 3.63 -22.93
CA LEU A 110 -23.59 4.20 -24.28
C LEU A 110 -24.19 3.19 -25.26
N TYR A 111 -23.72 1.94 -25.24
CA TYR A 111 -24.07 0.96 -26.28
C TYR A 111 -25.28 0.10 -25.93
N HIS A 112 -25.52 -0.16 -24.64
CA HIS A 112 -26.53 -1.10 -24.14
C HIS A 112 -27.24 -0.54 -22.89
N PRO A 113 -27.96 0.60 -23.00
CA PRO A 113 -28.55 1.28 -21.85
C PRO A 113 -29.52 0.40 -21.05
N GLN A 114 -30.17 -0.59 -21.67
CA GLN A 114 -31.09 -1.51 -20.96
C GLN A 114 -30.38 -2.43 -19.94
N LEU A 115 -29.06 -2.65 -20.10
CA LEU A 115 -28.28 -3.43 -19.13
C LEU A 115 -28.05 -2.64 -17.84
N ILE A 116 -27.96 -1.31 -17.92
CA ILE A 116 -27.71 -0.47 -16.75
C ILE A 116 -28.81 -0.59 -15.70
N ASP A 117 -30.07 -0.67 -16.13
CA ASP A 117 -31.23 -0.85 -15.23
C ASP A 117 -31.07 -2.09 -14.34
N ASN A 118 -30.63 -3.21 -14.91
CA ASN A 118 -30.54 -4.48 -14.21
C ASN A 118 -29.24 -4.65 -13.41
N TYR A 119 -28.15 -4.04 -13.85
CA TYR A 119 -26.81 -4.28 -13.29
C TYR A 119 -26.25 -3.15 -12.43
N SER A 120 -26.88 -1.97 -12.39
CA SER A 120 -26.43 -0.81 -11.61
C SER A 120 -26.14 -1.13 -10.13
N VAL A 121 -27.06 -1.83 -9.46
CA VAL A 121 -26.93 -2.21 -8.04
C VAL A 121 -25.73 -3.14 -7.83
N PHE A 122 -25.59 -4.16 -8.69
CA PHE A 122 -24.49 -5.11 -8.61
C PHE A 122 -23.14 -4.43 -8.88
N PHE A 123 -23.10 -3.50 -9.84
CA PHE A 123 -21.93 -2.69 -10.12
C PHE A 123 -21.50 -1.90 -8.89
N VAL A 124 -22.40 -1.14 -8.26
CA VAL A 124 -22.07 -0.31 -7.09
C VAL A 124 -21.56 -1.16 -5.91
N ILE A 125 -22.23 -2.29 -5.63
CA ILE A 125 -21.81 -3.21 -4.57
C ILE A 125 -20.41 -3.76 -4.84
N LEU A 126 -20.16 -4.28 -6.05
CA LEU A 126 -18.90 -4.90 -6.40
C LEU A 126 -17.76 -3.89 -6.51
N PHE A 127 -18.03 -2.72 -7.08
CA PHE A 127 -17.05 -1.65 -7.22
C PHE A 127 -16.53 -1.18 -5.86
N ILE A 128 -17.44 -0.90 -4.92
CA ILE A 128 -17.07 -0.47 -3.57
C ILE A 128 -16.46 -1.63 -2.76
N PHE A 129 -16.89 -2.87 -3.00
CA PHE A 129 -16.23 -4.05 -2.44
C PHE A 129 -14.77 -4.14 -2.85
N ILE A 130 -14.45 -4.05 -4.15
CA ILE A 130 -13.07 -4.12 -4.67
C ILE A 130 -12.22 -3.02 -4.06
N TYR A 131 -12.77 -1.80 -4.00
CA TYR A 131 -12.11 -0.67 -3.37
C TYR A 131 -11.74 -0.97 -1.91
N ASN A 132 -12.72 -1.30 -1.06
CA ASN A 132 -12.49 -1.57 0.36
C ASN A 132 -11.58 -2.80 0.59
N PHE A 133 -11.75 -3.85 -0.21
CA PHE A 133 -10.96 -5.07 -0.11
C PHE A 133 -9.48 -4.78 -0.29
N THR A 134 -9.12 -3.86 -1.19
CA THR A 134 -7.72 -3.50 -1.45
C THR A 134 -7.00 -3.00 -0.19
N PHE A 135 -7.68 -2.18 0.61
CA PHE A 135 -7.16 -1.61 1.86
C PHE A 135 -7.00 -2.64 2.97
N PHE A 136 -7.84 -3.67 2.98
CA PHE A 136 -7.67 -4.85 3.85
C PHE A 136 -6.55 -5.78 3.36
N TRP A 137 -6.45 -5.97 2.03
CA TRP A 137 -5.61 -6.98 1.42
C TRP A 137 -4.13 -6.83 1.78
N ILE A 138 -3.65 -5.62 2.04
CA ILE A 138 -2.25 -5.40 2.44
C ILE A 138 -1.91 -5.97 3.83
N PHE A 139 -2.89 -6.14 4.72
CA PHE A 139 -2.65 -6.62 6.07
C PHE A 139 -2.56 -8.15 6.18
N ILE A 140 -3.05 -8.90 5.18
CA ILE A 140 -3.08 -10.37 5.20
C ILE A 140 -1.69 -11.00 5.44
N ASP A 141 -0.65 -10.41 4.87
CA ASP A 141 0.73 -10.91 4.95
C ASP A 141 1.71 -9.92 5.55
N ILE A 142 1.24 -8.85 6.18
CA ILE A 142 2.11 -7.82 6.77
C ILE A 142 3.08 -8.44 7.79
N TRP A 143 2.63 -9.44 8.55
CA TRP A 143 3.46 -10.17 9.51
C TRP A 143 4.72 -10.78 8.87
N LYS A 144 4.62 -11.32 7.65
CA LYS A 144 5.76 -12.00 6.99
C LYS A 144 6.88 -11.05 6.59
N TYR A 145 6.55 -9.77 6.41
CA TYR A 145 7.44 -8.79 5.79
C TYR A 145 7.85 -7.67 6.73
N CYS A 146 7.08 -7.42 7.79
CA CYS A 146 7.39 -6.46 8.83
C CYS A 146 8.45 -6.98 9.79
N GLN A 147 9.71 -6.63 9.53
CA GLN A 147 10.84 -7.11 10.33
C GLN A 147 12.05 -6.18 10.27
N ILE A 148 12.86 -6.27 11.32
CA ILE A 148 14.24 -5.76 11.38
C ILE A 148 15.14 -6.99 11.47
N LYS A 149 15.92 -7.23 10.42
CA LYS A 149 16.82 -8.39 10.30
C LYS A 149 18.27 -7.95 10.26
N VAL A 150 19.16 -8.78 10.80
CA VAL A 150 20.60 -8.68 10.54
C VAL A 150 20.98 -9.82 9.59
N GLU A 151 21.43 -9.49 8.38
CA GLU A 151 21.94 -10.38 7.36
C GLU A 151 23.44 -10.06 7.17
N ILE A 152 24.33 -10.95 7.60
CA ILE A 152 25.79 -10.76 7.40
C ILE A 152 26.19 -11.52 6.13
N GLU A 153 26.41 -10.82 5.03
CA GLU A 153 26.89 -11.44 3.78
C GLU A 153 28.38 -11.84 3.89
N ARG A 154 28.74 -12.96 3.23
CA ARG A 154 30.12 -13.42 3.12
C ARG A 154 30.94 -12.42 2.30
N GLY A 155 31.91 -11.78 2.94
CA GLY A 155 33.00 -11.12 2.23
C GLY A 155 33.83 -12.12 1.42
N THR A 156 34.11 -11.76 0.18
CA THR A 156 35.04 -12.44 -0.72
C THR A 156 36.46 -12.48 -0.13
N GLU A 157 37.00 -13.69 -0.09
CA GLU A 157 38.41 -14.07 0.01
C GLU A 157 39.23 -13.72 1.29
N GLU A 158 39.68 -14.82 1.90
CA GLU A 158 40.97 -15.03 2.59
C GLU A 158 41.24 -14.65 4.05
N LEU A 159 40.29 -14.09 4.82
CA LEU A 159 40.47 -14.12 6.28
C LEU A 159 39.28 -14.70 7.04
N THR A 160 39.58 -15.82 7.69
CA THR A 160 38.85 -16.47 8.79
C THR A 160 37.65 -17.35 8.43
N ARG A 161 37.96 -18.64 8.30
CA ARG A 161 37.09 -19.78 8.63
C ARG A 161 36.35 -19.52 9.94
N LYS A 162 35.03 -19.78 9.93
CA LYS A 162 34.03 -19.61 11.01
C LYS A 162 33.45 -18.20 11.17
N VAL A 163 32.64 -17.80 10.21
CA VAL A 163 31.47 -16.95 10.52
C VAL A 163 30.27 -17.76 10.06
N GLU A 164 29.56 -18.35 11.03
CA GLU A 164 28.23 -18.90 10.79
C GLU A 164 27.35 -17.76 10.27
N VAL A 165 26.55 -18.04 9.24
CA VAL A 165 25.57 -17.09 8.72
C VAL A 165 24.54 -16.88 9.83
N TYR A 166 24.69 -15.80 10.59
CA TYR A 166 23.70 -15.40 11.59
C TYR A 166 22.60 -14.62 10.88
N ASP A 167 21.59 -15.34 10.37
CA ASP A 167 20.28 -14.74 10.06
C ASP A 167 19.56 -14.48 11.40
N ASN A 168 20.02 -13.45 12.10
CA ASN A 168 19.50 -13.10 13.41
C ASN A 168 18.44 -12.00 13.25
N LEU A 169 17.17 -12.37 13.48
CA LEU A 169 16.04 -11.46 13.56
C LEU A 169 16.17 -10.58 14.82
N ILE A 170 16.42 -9.27 14.66
CA ILE A 170 16.42 -8.30 15.79
C ILE A 170 15.00 -8.10 16.30
N GLU A 171 14.08 -7.85 15.38
CA GLU A 171 12.70 -7.62 15.75
C GLU A 171 11.73 -8.09 14.67
N PHE A 172 10.63 -8.65 15.15
CA PHE A 172 9.55 -9.16 14.34
C PHE A 172 8.25 -8.64 14.94
N LEU A 173 7.29 -8.33 14.07
CA LEU A 173 5.97 -7.90 14.51
C LEU A 173 5.39 -8.94 15.49
N ASP A 174 5.02 -8.52 16.70
CA ASP A 174 4.41 -9.43 17.67
C ASP A 174 3.18 -10.08 17.03
N ILE A 175 3.13 -11.42 17.03
CA ILE A 175 2.02 -12.20 16.46
C ILE A 175 0.69 -11.76 17.06
N ASN A 176 0.67 -11.42 18.35
CA ASN A 176 -0.54 -10.93 19.00
C ASN A 176 -0.92 -9.55 18.44
N PHE A 177 0.03 -8.63 18.32
CA PHE A 177 -0.23 -7.31 17.73
C PHE A 177 -0.69 -7.41 16.26
N PHE A 178 -0.04 -8.26 15.47
CA PHE A 178 -0.45 -8.58 14.10
C PHE A 178 -1.89 -9.10 14.03
N LYS A 179 -2.27 -10.05 14.90
CA LYS A 179 -3.64 -10.56 14.96
C LYS A 179 -4.63 -9.43 15.22
N HIS A 180 -4.35 -8.54 16.17
CA HIS A 180 -5.20 -7.39 16.47
C HIS A 180 -5.35 -6.46 15.26
N ILE A 181 -4.24 -6.08 14.59
CA ILE A 181 -4.28 -5.23 13.40
C ILE A 181 -5.09 -5.89 12.28
N THR A 182 -4.88 -7.19 12.05
CA THR A 182 -5.59 -7.95 11.01
C THR A 182 -7.07 -8.06 11.32
N TYR A 183 -7.44 -8.30 12.58
CA TYR A 183 -8.84 -8.33 13.00
C TYR A 183 -9.50 -6.97 12.86
N ILE A 184 -8.86 -5.88 13.32
CA ILE A 184 -9.41 -4.52 13.16
C ILE A 184 -9.60 -4.21 11.67
N SER A 185 -8.62 -4.53 10.83
CA SER A 185 -8.72 -4.33 9.38
C SER A 185 -9.85 -5.16 8.76
N LEU A 186 -9.97 -6.45 9.12
CA LEU A 186 -11.01 -7.34 8.64
C LEU A 186 -12.41 -6.87 9.07
N TYR A 187 -12.59 -6.52 10.34
CA TYR A 187 -13.87 -6.03 10.85
C TYR A 187 -14.25 -4.69 10.21
N SER A 188 -13.29 -3.78 10.02
CA SER A 188 -13.52 -2.51 9.32
C SER A 188 -13.96 -2.75 7.87
N PHE A 189 -13.28 -3.64 7.15
CA PHE A 189 -13.63 -4.03 5.79
C PHE A 189 -15.04 -4.64 5.71
N LEU A 190 -15.36 -5.61 6.58
CA LEU A 190 -16.67 -6.24 6.61
C LEU A 190 -17.77 -5.25 6.98
N ALA A 191 -17.52 -4.37 7.97
CA ALA A 191 -18.47 -3.34 8.39
C ALA A 191 -18.76 -2.35 7.24
N LEU A 192 -17.72 -1.82 6.57
CA LEU A 192 -17.89 -0.90 5.44
C LEU A 192 -18.57 -1.57 4.24
N THR A 193 -18.25 -2.83 3.97
CA THR A 193 -18.87 -3.60 2.87
C THR A 193 -20.33 -3.91 3.15
N PHE A 194 -20.64 -4.36 4.37
CA PHE A 194 -22.00 -4.65 4.77
C PHE A 194 -22.85 -3.39 4.85
N LEU A 195 -22.28 -2.30 5.36
CA LEU A 195 -22.91 -0.97 5.33
C LEU A 195 -23.20 -0.56 3.89
N ASN A 196 -22.22 -0.67 2.98
CA ASN A 196 -22.41 -0.36 1.56
C ASN A 196 -23.55 -1.20 0.93
N LEU A 197 -23.58 -2.50 1.19
CA LEU A 197 -24.62 -3.40 0.70
C LEU A 197 -26.00 -2.94 1.16
N ILE A 198 -26.17 -2.71 2.47
CA ILE A 198 -27.42 -2.25 3.06
C ILE A 198 -27.84 -0.91 2.44
N LEU A 199 -26.95 0.08 2.46
CA LEU A 199 -27.28 1.43 1.99
C LEU A 199 -27.60 1.45 0.49
N THR A 200 -26.91 0.66 -0.33
CA THR A 200 -27.20 0.53 -1.76
C THR A 200 -28.58 -0.07 -1.97
N LEU A 201 -28.93 -1.15 -1.25
CA LEU A 201 -30.25 -1.77 -1.35
C LEU A 201 -31.37 -0.84 -0.87
N PHE A 202 -31.19 -0.17 0.27
CA PHE A 202 -32.19 0.80 0.78
C PHE A 202 -32.38 1.98 -0.17
N THR A 203 -31.30 2.47 -0.79
CA THR A 203 -31.40 3.55 -1.79
C THR A 203 -32.13 3.06 -3.04
N TYR A 204 -31.83 1.87 -3.53
CA TYR A 204 -32.47 1.28 -4.71
C TYR A 204 -33.98 1.05 -4.51
N PHE A 205 -34.40 0.57 -3.33
CA PHE A 205 -35.82 0.38 -3.01
C PHE A 205 -36.52 1.66 -2.53
N GLY A 206 -35.88 2.82 -2.58
CA GLY A 206 -36.47 4.11 -2.20
C GLY A 206 -36.64 4.32 -0.69
N GLY A 207 -36.05 3.48 0.15
CA GLY A 207 -36.08 3.60 1.62
C GLY A 207 -35.08 4.60 2.19
N MET A 208 -34.16 5.13 1.36
CA MET A 208 -33.14 6.09 1.78
C MET A 208 -32.82 7.10 0.68
N PRO A 209 -32.55 8.38 1.01
CA PRO A 209 -32.12 9.37 0.02
C PRO A 209 -30.74 9.03 -0.55
N GLY A 210 -30.64 9.10 -1.87
CA GLY A 210 -29.41 9.05 -2.63
C GLY A 210 -29.31 10.22 -3.60
N PHE A 211 -28.39 10.13 -4.55
CA PHE A 211 -28.27 11.04 -5.68
C PHE A 211 -28.08 10.25 -6.97
N SER A 212 -28.60 10.80 -8.06
CA SER A 212 -28.37 10.29 -9.41
C SER A 212 -26.98 10.71 -9.87
N TYR A 213 -26.25 9.75 -10.40
CA TYR A 213 -24.94 9.93 -11.00
C TYR A 213 -25.06 9.60 -12.49
N ASP A 214 -24.95 10.64 -13.32
CA ASP A 214 -25.10 10.50 -14.76
C ASP A 214 -23.95 9.68 -15.33
N LEU A 215 -24.30 8.65 -16.09
CA LEU A 215 -23.38 7.89 -16.90
C LEU A 215 -23.16 8.62 -18.24
N PRO A 216 -22.06 8.31 -18.95
CA PRO A 216 -21.87 8.72 -20.35
C PRO A 216 -23.13 8.65 -21.22
N GLY A 217 -23.85 7.52 -21.18
CA GLY A 217 -25.07 7.32 -21.98
C GLY A 217 -26.31 8.05 -21.49
N SER A 218 -26.30 8.67 -20.30
CA SER A 218 -27.49 9.31 -19.72
C SER A 218 -27.93 10.56 -20.48
N GLY A 219 -27.00 11.26 -21.13
CA GLY A 219 -27.31 12.43 -21.97
C GLY A 219 -27.54 12.11 -23.44
N LEU A 220 -26.87 11.07 -23.97
CA LEU A 220 -26.88 10.74 -25.40
C LEU A 220 -27.96 9.71 -25.78
N GLU A 221 -28.13 8.68 -24.96
CA GLU A 221 -28.92 7.48 -25.27
C GLU A 221 -30.05 7.25 -24.25
N SER A 222 -30.36 8.27 -23.43
CA SER A 222 -31.35 8.22 -22.34
C SER A 222 -31.10 7.07 -21.35
N SER A 223 -29.83 6.69 -21.14
CA SER A 223 -29.45 5.66 -20.18
C SER A 223 -29.82 6.07 -18.75
N PRO A 224 -30.34 5.17 -17.92
CA PRO A 224 -30.65 5.48 -16.53
C PRO A 224 -29.38 5.88 -15.77
N PRO A 225 -29.45 6.88 -14.87
CA PRO A 225 -28.31 7.22 -14.03
C PRO A 225 -28.03 6.11 -13.02
N LEU A 226 -26.79 6.06 -12.51
CA LEU A 226 -26.48 5.26 -11.33
C LEU A 226 -27.01 5.94 -10.08
N TYR A 227 -27.76 5.22 -9.26
CA TYR A 227 -28.19 5.72 -7.96
C TYR A 227 -27.17 5.38 -6.90
N LEU A 228 -26.55 6.42 -6.32
CA LEU A 228 -25.54 6.29 -5.28
C LEU A 228 -26.07 6.82 -3.95
N HIS A 229 -25.70 6.17 -2.86
CA HIS A 229 -26.01 6.67 -1.52
C HIS A 229 -24.99 7.75 -1.08
N TYR A 230 -25.40 8.73 -0.28
CA TYR A 230 -24.49 9.81 0.17
C TYR A 230 -23.28 9.31 0.97
N PHE A 231 -23.37 8.15 1.60
CA PHE A 231 -22.25 7.58 2.35
C PHE A 231 -21.08 7.11 1.47
N VAL A 232 -21.20 7.13 0.14
CA VAL A 232 -20.09 6.82 -0.79
C VAL A 232 -18.88 7.72 -0.51
N PHE A 233 -19.08 9.00 -0.17
CA PHE A 233 -18.02 9.92 0.21
C PHE A 233 -17.28 9.50 1.49
N LEU A 234 -18.04 9.00 2.48
CA LEU A 234 -17.46 8.51 3.73
C LEU A 234 -16.61 7.27 3.47
N ILE A 235 -17.09 6.34 2.63
CA ILE A 235 -16.35 5.13 2.27
C ILE A 235 -15.04 5.48 1.54
N LEU A 236 -15.08 6.43 0.61
CA LEU A 236 -13.90 6.91 -0.14
C LEU A 236 -12.78 7.42 0.79
N ILE A 237 -13.12 7.98 1.95
CA ILE A 237 -12.14 8.53 2.90
C ILE A 237 -11.77 7.53 3.99
N ALA A 238 -12.76 6.78 4.51
CA ALA A 238 -12.60 5.91 5.66
C ALA A 238 -11.58 4.78 5.41
N SER A 239 -11.65 4.12 4.25
CA SER A 239 -10.75 2.99 3.94
C SER A 239 -9.27 3.40 3.88
N PRO A 240 -8.87 4.45 3.13
CA PRO A 240 -7.51 4.98 3.19
C PRO A 240 -7.10 5.41 4.59
N PHE A 241 -7.98 6.11 5.31
CA PHE A 241 -7.66 6.65 6.64
C PHE A 241 -7.37 5.53 7.65
N ILE A 242 -8.22 4.50 7.71
CA ILE A 242 -8.03 3.35 8.58
C ILE A 242 -6.72 2.63 8.24
N THR A 243 -6.42 2.44 6.95
CA THR A 243 -5.17 1.81 6.53
C THR A 243 -3.94 2.60 6.97
N VAL A 244 -3.91 3.92 6.79
CA VAL A 244 -2.80 4.77 7.23
C VAL A 244 -2.63 4.70 8.75
N LEU A 245 -3.74 4.75 9.50
CA LEU A 245 -3.71 4.64 10.96
C LEU A 245 -3.12 3.30 11.41
N LEU A 246 -3.57 2.19 10.82
CA LEU A 246 -3.07 0.85 11.16
C LEU A 246 -1.60 0.68 10.77
N LEU A 247 -1.17 1.17 9.61
CA LEU A 247 0.24 1.17 9.20
C LEU A 247 1.11 1.98 10.16
N TYR A 248 0.62 3.13 10.64
CA TYR A 248 1.31 3.92 11.65
C TYR A 248 1.47 3.17 12.97
N LEU A 249 0.44 2.44 13.42
CA LEU A 249 0.50 1.61 14.61
C LEU A 249 1.51 0.45 14.46
N VAL A 250 1.54 -0.19 13.29
CA VAL A 250 2.54 -1.22 12.94
C VAL A 250 3.95 -0.65 12.95
N TYR A 251 4.16 0.50 12.28
CA TYR A 251 5.44 1.21 12.28
C TYR A 251 5.90 1.54 13.71
N ARG A 252 4.99 2.03 14.56
CA ARG A 252 5.31 2.34 15.95
C ARG A 252 5.72 1.09 16.73
N ASN A 253 5.02 -0.03 16.54
CA ASN A 253 5.31 -1.28 17.25
C ASN A 253 6.67 -1.87 16.86
N ILE A 254 7.00 -1.90 15.56
CA ILE A 254 8.30 -2.41 15.06
C ILE A 254 9.47 -1.51 15.47
N ASN A 255 9.22 -0.26 15.83
CA ASN A 255 10.27 0.64 16.31
C ASN A 255 10.40 0.64 17.84
N GLN A 256 9.68 -0.24 18.55
CA GLN A 256 9.82 -0.44 20.00
C GLN A 256 10.74 -1.63 20.31
N ILE A 257 11.95 -1.62 19.73
CA ILE A 257 12.96 -2.65 19.96
C ILE A 257 13.20 -2.81 21.47
N LYS A 258 12.97 -4.03 21.98
CA LYS A 258 13.30 -4.37 23.36
C LYS A 258 14.82 -4.42 23.53
N PRO A 259 15.42 -3.60 24.41
CA PRO A 259 16.87 -3.52 24.56
C PRO A 259 17.49 -4.87 24.93
N ASP A 260 16.83 -5.67 25.79
CA ASP A 260 17.33 -6.97 26.22
C ASP A 260 17.57 -7.95 25.07
N LYS A 261 16.65 -7.99 24.09
CA LYS A 261 16.78 -8.84 22.90
C LYS A 261 17.88 -8.35 21.95
N LEU A 262 18.03 -7.03 21.85
CA LEU A 262 19.09 -6.43 21.07
C LEU A 262 20.46 -6.75 21.68
N PHE A 263 20.62 -6.65 22.99
CA PHE A 263 21.87 -6.99 23.68
C PHE A 263 22.22 -8.48 23.55
N GLU A 264 21.25 -9.38 23.71
CA GLU A 264 21.48 -10.83 23.52
C GLU A 264 22.00 -11.16 22.10
N LEU A 265 21.53 -10.42 21.10
CA LEU A 265 22.02 -10.55 19.72
C LEU A 265 23.39 -9.92 19.53
N LEU A 266 23.63 -8.72 20.08
CA LEU A 266 24.90 -8.00 19.98
C LEU A 266 26.05 -8.73 20.70
N ASP A 267 25.76 -9.54 21.71
CA ASP A 267 26.76 -10.34 22.43
C ASP A 267 27.22 -11.57 21.62
N LYS A 268 26.43 -12.01 20.62
CA LYS A 268 26.78 -13.12 19.71
C LYS A 268 27.56 -12.67 18.47
N VAL A 269 27.73 -11.36 18.27
CA VAL A 269 28.31 -10.76 17.06
C VAL A 269 29.71 -10.17 17.36
N PRO A 270 30.69 -10.25 16.43
CA PRO A 270 32.01 -9.65 16.61
C PRO A 270 31.94 -8.15 16.91
N LYS A 271 32.84 -7.63 17.78
CA LYS A 271 32.85 -6.23 18.23
C LYS A 271 32.80 -5.20 17.09
N ASN A 272 33.47 -5.48 15.98
CA ASN A 272 33.54 -4.56 14.82
C ASN A 272 32.17 -4.44 14.13
N LEU A 273 31.44 -5.55 14.00
CA LEU A 273 30.08 -5.59 13.46
C LEU A 273 29.05 -5.04 14.46
N ARG A 274 29.28 -5.25 15.77
CA ARG A 274 28.42 -4.71 16.84
C ARG A 274 28.31 -3.18 16.77
N LEU A 275 29.43 -2.48 16.57
CA LEU A 275 29.45 -1.02 16.45
C LEU A 275 28.68 -0.54 15.21
N LEU A 276 28.88 -1.22 14.08
CA LEU A 276 28.22 -0.88 12.81
C LEU A 276 26.70 -1.11 12.87
N ILE A 277 26.25 -2.20 13.49
CA ILE A 277 24.82 -2.47 13.74
C ILE A 277 24.21 -1.40 14.65
N LEU A 278 24.89 -1.04 15.75
CA LEU A 278 24.42 -0.01 16.68
C LEU A 278 24.30 1.36 16.00
N GLU A 279 25.27 1.73 15.17
CA GLU A 279 25.26 3.00 14.45
C GLU A 279 24.11 3.06 13.42
N GLN A 280 23.87 1.97 12.70
CA GLN A 280 22.75 1.89 11.76
C GLN A 280 21.39 1.90 12.46
N LEU A 281 21.24 1.17 13.57
CA LEU A 281 20.04 1.23 14.40
C LEU A 281 19.82 2.64 14.98
N ARG A 282 20.88 3.35 15.35
CA ARG A 282 20.82 4.75 15.80
C ARG A 282 20.32 5.68 14.70
N MET A 283 20.77 5.47 13.46
CA MET A 283 20.31 6.22 12.30
C MET A 283 18.84 5.94 11.98
N LEU A 284 18.40 4.69 12.10
CA LEU A 284 17.01 4.28 11.85
C LEU A 284 16.04 4.74 12.95
N ASN A 285 16.48 4.74 14.20
CA ASN A 285 15.66 5.16 15.33
C ASN A 285 16.50 5.85 16.41
N LYS A 286 16.52 7.19 16.39
CA LYS A 286 17.25 8.00 17.37
C LYS A 286 16.81 7.78 18.82
N LYS A 287 15.62 7.22 19.07
CA LYS A 287 15.11 6.95 20.43
C LYS A 287 15.67 5.69 21.05
N LEU A 288 16.19 4.74 20.26
CA LEU A 288 16.74 3.45 20.73
C LEU A 288 17.86 3.57 21.78
N LEU A 289 18.64 4.65 21.71
CA LEU A 289 19.86 4.81 22.52
C LEU A 289 19.72 5.80 23.67
N LYS A 290 18.63 6.57 23.74
CA LYS A 290 18.37 7.43 24.91
C LYS A 290 18.05 6.61 26.17
N GLU A 291 17.59 5.38 26.00
CA GLU A 291 17.19 4.50 27.10
C GLU A 291 18.27 3.46 27.47
N SER A 292 19.31 3.26 26.64
CA SER A 292 20.25 2.14 26.80
C SER A 292 21.62 2.48 27.38
N ASN A 293 21.86 3.70 27.91
CA ASN A 293 23.10 4.10 28.60
C ASN A 293 24.39 3.58 27.92
N LEU A 294 24.48 3.74 26.60
CA LEU A 294 25.68 3.44 25.82
C LEU A 294 26.50 4.73 25.64
N GLU A 295 27.03 5.23 26.76
CA GLU A 295 28.25 6.07 26.81
C GLU A 295 29.35 5.28 27.51
#